data_AF-A0A2S7PSS5-F1
#
_entry.id   AF-A0A2S7PSS5-F1
#
_cell.length_a   1.000
_cell.length_b   1.000
_cell.length_c   1.000
_cell.angle_alpha   90.00
_cell.angle_beta   90.00
_cell.angle_gamma   90.00
#
_symmetry.space_group_name_H-M   'P 1'
#
loop_
_entity.id
_entity.type
_entity.pdbx_description
1 polymer ?
#
loop_
_entity_poly.entity_id
_entity_poly.type
_entity_poly.pdbx_seq_one_letter_code
_entity_poly.pdbx_strand_id
1 'polypeptide(L)'
;MLTTISKPRLPLLRSAPKICYISRSFTASSTLLRRSAEPTIPNTPIKIFRDVSALRLWRRKQLVDYRTVGLVPTMGALHAGHLSLIRLAAAENSNVVVSIYVNPTQFGVHEDLDSYPKTWDTDCKMLRDLDRELAENGDMGKIAAVFAPTTETMYPSGRPSQEVNAKGSFVTITPVGELLEGASRPTFFRGVATVCMKLFNIVMPENVYFGQKDVQQTVVIKKMVKDFCMDTKVVVGETQREPDGLAMSSRNVYLGARRRKMATALHDMLKTAESIYAAGGRSRDDLLSPALEQAKMLLMAQQQLKLEERVNFEVDYISLADPETMEETKEIDETKGAILSGAIKMLPVESPQEGEDLGVAGGPPVRLIDNIILKPVKS
;
A
#
# COMPACT_ATOMS: atom_id res chain seq x y z
N MET A 1 -74.87 33.04 36.48
CA MET A 1 -75.05 33.52 37.87
C MET A 1 -73.98 32.90 38.75
N LEU A 2 -73.11 33.74 39.30
CA LEU A 2 -72.57 33.71 40.67
C LEU A 2 -71.95 32.38 41.17
N THR A 3 -70.62 32.29 41.13
CA THR A 3 -69.71 32.31 42.32
C THR A 3 -69.90 31.17 43.32
N THR A 4 -68.85 30.39 43.59
CA THR A 4 -68.07 30.53 44.84
C THR A 4 -66.85 29.62 44.88
N ILE A 5 -65.79 30.21 45.42
CA ILE A 5 -64.45 29.68 45.63
C ILE A 5 -64.45 28.77 46.88
N SER A 6 -63.81 27.60 46.81
CA SER A 6 -63.37 26.87 48.00
C SER A 6 -61.85 26.69 47.99
N LYS A 7 -61.22 27.08 49.11
CA LYS A 7 -59.78 27.10 49.35
C LYS A 7 -59.20 25.67 49.38
N PRO A 8 -58.01 25.41 48.80
CA PRO A 8 -57.27 24.20 49.12
C PRO A 8 -56.54 24.36 50.47
N ARG A 9 -56.64 23.32 51.32
CA ARG A 9 -55.93 23.16 52.59
C ARG A 9 -54.44 22.91 52.34
N LEU A 10 -53.57 23.65 53.05
CA LEU A 10 -52.14 23.32 53.17
C LEU A 10 -51.95 22.00 53.92
N PRO A 11 -51.10 21.07 53.44
CA PRO A 11 -50.50 20.06 54.28
C PRO A 11 -49.16 20.54 54.86
N LEU A 12 -49.07 20.37 56.18
CA LEU A 12 -47.95 20.40 57.11
C LEU A 12 -46.54 20.20 56.54
N LEU A 13 -45.62 21.06 56.99
CA LEU A 13 -44.17 20.92 56.86
C LEU A 13 -43.70 19.53 57.28
N ARG A 14 -43.01 18.83 56.37
CA ARG A 14 -42.08 17.74 56.71
C ARG A 14 -40.66 18.28 56.64
N SER A 15 -39.92 18.05 57.72
CA SER A 15 -38.52 18.41 57.95
C SER A 15 -37.59 17.92 56.85
N ALA A 16 -36.69 18.81 56.41
CA ALA A 16 -35.60 18.50 55.49
C ALA A 16 -34.60 17.50 56.11
N PRO A 17 -34.06 16.52 55.35
CA PRO A 17 -32.95 15.71 55.82
C PRO A 17 -31.65 16.51 55.70
N LYS A 18 -30.86 16.49 56.79
CA LYS A 18 -29.50 17.05 56.84
C LYS A 18 -28.61 16.31 55.84
N ILE A 19 -28.11 17.02 54.84
CA ILE A 19 -27.05 16.53 53.96
C ILE A 19 -25.75 16.52 54.78
N CYS A 20 -25.30 15.33 55.15
CA CYS A 20 -24.00 15.11 55.77
C CYS A 20 -22.94 15.16 54.65
N TYR A 21 -22.16 16.24 54.60
CA TYR A 21 -20.97 16.31 53.75
C TYR A 21 -19.90 15.37 54.32
N ILE A 22 -19.81 14.15 53.79
CA ILE A 22 -18.63 13.32 53.96
C ILE A 22 -17.60 13.80 52.94
N SER A 23 -16.61 14.55 53.43
CA SER A 23 -15.40 14.86 52.67
C SER A 23 -14.63 13.56 52.41
N ARG A 24 -14.87 12.95 51.24
CA ARG A 24 -13.95 11.93 50.73
C ARG A 24 -12.67 12.63 50.32
N SER A 25 -11.66 12.55 51.18
CA SER A 25 -10.28 12.78 50.83
C SER A 25 -9.91 11.77 49.74
N PHE A 26 -9.84 12.22 48.49
CA PHE A 26 -9.16 11.47 47.45
C PHE A 26 -7.66 11.55 47.74
N THR A 27 -7.16 10.56 48.48
CA THR A 27 -5.73 10.27 48.48
C THR A 27 -5.36 9.89 47.05
N ALA A 28 -4.76 10.85 46.34
CA ALA A 28 -4.08 10.58 45.08
C ALA A 28 -2.91 9.65 45.39
N SER A 29 -3.17 8.34 45.33
CA SER A 29 -2.12 7.36 45.24
C SER A 29 -1.41 7.64 43.92
N SER A 30 -0.25 8.28 44.02
CA SER A 30 0.69 8.48 42.93
C SER A 30 1.32 7.14 42.57
N THR A 31 0.52 6.22 42.04
CA THR A 31 1.02 5.20 41.14
C THR A 31 1.50 5.97 39.91
N LEU A 32 2.76 6.38 39.95
CA LEU A 32 3.59 6.64 38.79
C LEU A 32 3.39 5.43 37.86
N LEU A 33 2.40 5.51 36.97
CA LEU A 33 2.42 4.82 35.70
C LEU A 33 3.73 5.29 35.08
N ARG A 34 4.77 4.49 35.30
CA ARG A 34 6.02 4.56 34.57
C ARG A 34 5.58 4.54 33.12
N ARG A 35 5.49 5.72 32.48
CA ARG A 35 5.26 5.86 31.05
C ARG A 35 6.37 5.00 30.45
N SER A 36 6.07 3.77 30.03
CA SER A 36 7.04 3.03 29.25
C SER A 36 7.25 3.91 28.04
N ALA A 37 8.45 4.47 27.90
CA ALA A 37 8.79 5.23 26.71
C ALA A 37 8.38 4.36 25.52
N GLU A 38 7.58 4.93 24.61
CA GLU A 38 7.19 4.20 23.39
C GLU A 38 8.46 3.66 22.75
N PRO A 39 8.49 2.36 22.39
CA PRO A 39 9.70 1.77 21.85
C PRO A 39 10.12 2.55 20.61
N THR A 40 11.41 2.79 20.45
CA THR A 40 11.96 3.44 19.26
C THR A 40 12.79 2.45 18.45
N ILE A 41 13.01 2.75 17.17
CA ILE A 41 14.06 2.06 16.43
C ILE A 41 15.40 2.30 17.17
N PRO A 42 16.24 1.27 17.38
CA PRO A 42 17.49 1.44 18.10
C PRO A 42 18.37 2.56 17.53
N ASN A 43 18.86 3.43 18.41
CA ASN A 43 19.70 4.59 18.09
C ASN A 43 19.03 5.65 17.20
N THR A 44 17.70 5.79 17.26
CA THR A 44 16.96 6.86 16.59
C THR A 44 15.82 7.41 17.47
N PRO A 45 15.28 8.60 17.15
CA PRO A 45 14.04 9.10 17.75
C PRO A 45 12.76 8.51 17.11
N ILE A 46 12.87 7.60 16.13
CA ILE A 46 11.73 7.06 15.38
C ILE A 46 10.90 6.16 16.29
N LYS A 47 9.66 6.54 16.59
CA LYS A 47 8.75 5.80 17.47
C LYS A 47 8.19 4.57 16.78
N ILE A 48 7.93 3.50 17.52
CA ILE A 48 7.28 2.28 17.04
C ILE A 48 5.92 2.15 17.74
N PHE A 49 4.85 2.18 16.95
CA PHE A 49 3.50 1.97 17.43
C PHE A 49 3.00 0.59 16.97
N ARG A 50 2.54 -0.21 17.93
CA ARG A 50 1.85 -1.48 17.69
C ARG A 50 0.35 -1.39 17.90
N ASP A 51 -0.12 -0.33 18.57
CA ASP A 51 -1.51 -0.09 18.94
C ASP A 51 -2.07 1.19 18.28
N VAL A 52 -3.35 1.15 17.92
CA VAL A 52 -4.06 2.27 17.27
C VAL A 52 -4.23 3.47 18.20
N SER A 53 -4.55 3.24 19.47
CA SER A 53 -4.82 4.30 20.44
C SER A 53 -3.56 5.11 20.74
N ALA A 54 -2.42 4.43 20.87
CA ALA A 54 -1.12 5.06 21.07
C ALA A 54 -0.72 5.94 19.87
N LEU A 55 -0.84 5.43 18.63
CA LEU A 55 -0.53 6.22 17.44
C LEU A 55 -1.45 7.43 17.30
N ARG A 56 -2.76 7.27 17.56
CA ARG A 56 -3.72 8.38 17.52
C ARG A 56 -3.42 9.46 18.56
N LEU A 57 -2.97 9.06 19.76
CA LEU A 57 -2.54 10.03 20.77
C LEU A 57 -1.33 10.84 20.29
N TRP A 58 -0.35 10.18 19.68
CA TRP A 58 0.80 10.85 19.08
C TRP A 58 0.40 11.78 17.92
N ARG A 59 -0.49 11.33 17.02
CA ARG A 59 -0.97 12.11 15.87
C ARG A 59 -1.70 13.38 16.29
N ARG A 60 -2.57 13.30 17.31
CA ARG A 60 -3.28 14.48 17.85
C ARG A 60 -2.30 15.56 18.32
N LYS A 61 -1.18 15.17 18.92
CA LYS A 61 -0.14 16.13 19.29
C LYS A 61 0.47 16.81 18.07
N GLN A 62 0.75 16.06 16.99
CA GLN A 62 1.29 16.65 15.76
C GLN A 62 0.34 17.69 15.17
N LEU A 63 -0.97 17.44 15.20
CA LEU A 63 -1.98 18.38 14.73
C LEU A 63 -1.98 19.67 15.55
N VAL A 64 -1.96 19.58 16.89
CA VAL A 64 -1.92 20.77 17.77
C VAL A 64 -0.63 21.58 17.58
N ASP A 65 0.47 20.91 17.25
CA ASP A 65 1.77 21.54 16.97
C ASP A 65 1.90 22.03 15.51
N TYR A 66 0.81 22.01 14.72
CA TYR A 66 0.77 22.39 13.30
C TYR A 66 1.80 21.64 12.42
N ARG A 67 2.10 20.38 12.78
CA ARG A 67 3.01 19.51 12.03
C ARG A 67 2.22 18.60 11.07
N THR A 68 2.51 18.73 9.79
CA THR A 68 1.98 17.83 8.75
C THR A 68 2.56 16.42 8.86
N VAL A 69 1.77 15.43 8.47
CA VAL A 69 2.06 14.01 8.53
C VAL A 69 1.85 13.38 7.16
N GLY A 70 2.94 12.91 6.57
CA GLY A 70 2.92 12.04 5.39
C GLY A 70 2.84 10.58 5.80
N LEU A 71 2.04 9.77 5.10
CA LEU A 71 1.96 8.32 5.31
C LEU A 71 2.54 7.56 4.12
N VAL A 72 3.43 6.61 4.38
CA VAL A 72 3.93 5.64 3.40
C VAL A 72 3.46 4.23 3.81
N PRO A 73 2.37 3.71 3.23
CA PRO A 73 1.91 2.35 3.52
C PRO A 73 2.81 1.30 2.88
N THR A 74 3.30 0.35 3.68
CA THR A 74 4.13 -0.77 3.19
C THR A 74 3.73 -2.10 3.86
N MET A 75 4.17 -3.20 3.26
CA MET A 75 4.10 -4.54 3.86
C MET A 75 5.42 -4.96 4.53
N GLY A 76 6.41 -4.06 4.66
CA GLY A 76 7.78 -4.41 5.05
C GLY A 76 8.63 -4.86 3.85
N ALA A 77 9.73 -5.57 4.10
CA ALA A 77 10.67 -5.99 3.05
C ALA A 77 11.13 -4.80 2.20
N LEU A 78 11.62 -3.77 2.90
CA LEU A 78 11.90 -2.47 2.31
C LEU A 78 13.02 -2.57 1.26
N HIS A 79 12.95 -1.70 0.26
CA HIS A 79 13.91 -1.60 -0.84
C HIS A 79 13.98 -0.15 -1.31
N ALA A 80 14.86 0.19 -2.26
CA ALA A 80 15.09 1.58 -2.67
C ALA A 80 13.81 2.29 -3.19
N GLY A 81 12.89 1.55 -3.82
CA GLY A 81 11.53 2.02 -4.12
C GLY A 81 10.73 2.54 -2.91
N HIS A 82 10.78 1.85 -1.77
CA HIS A 82 10.14 2.33 -0.54
C HIS A 82 10.86 3.56 0.01
N LEU A 83 12.20 3.57 -0.03
CA LEU A 83 13.00 4.69 0.47
C LEU A 83 12.76 5.95 -0.37
N SER A 84 12.56 5.85 -1.69
CA SER A 84 12.24 7.00 -2.54
C SER A 84 10.88 7.62 -2.17
N LEU A 85 9.87 6.81 -1.83
CA LEU A 85 8.58 7.30 -1.34
C LEU A 85 8.71 8.01 0.01
N ILE A 86 9.55 7.49 0.91
CA ILE A 86 9.81 8.14 2.21
C ILE A 86 10.52 9.48 2.03
N ARG A 87 11.49 9.58 1.10
CA ARG A 87 12.13 10.86 0.75
C ARG A 87 11.11 11.86 0.20
N LEU A 88 10.25 11.42 -0.71
CA LEU A 88 9.18 12.27 -1.26
C LEU A 88 8.23 12.73 -0.15
N ALA A 89 7.87 11.85 0.78
CA ALA A 89 7.06 12.20 1.95
C ALA A 89 7.75 13.20 2.88
N ALA A 90 9.05 13.05 3.11
CA ALA A 90 9.83 13.97 3.94
C ALA A 90 9.99 15.35 3.29
N ALA A 91 10.08 15.43 1.97
CA ALA A 91 10.16 16.70 1.25
C ALA A 91 8.88 17.56 1.37
N GLU A 92 7.73 16.93 1.61
CA GLU A 92 6.43 17.61 1.62
C GLU A 92 5.76 17.68 3.01
N ASN A 93 6.33 17.02 4.03
CA ASN A 93 5.73 16.93 5.36
C ASN A 93 6.75 17.09 6.49
N SER A 94 6.29 17.61 7.64
CA SER A 94 7.14 17.70 8.84
C SER A 94 7.52 16.32 9.40
N ASN A 95 6.56 15.38 9.40
CA ASN A 95 6.72 14.05 9.95
C ASN A 95 6.28 13.01 8.93
N VAL A 96 7.05 11.92 8.81
CA VAL A 96 6.65 10.75 8.02
C VAL A 96 6.29 9.60 8.96
N VAL A 97 5.16 8.96 8.68
CA VAL A 97 4.75 7.68 9.27
C VAL A 97 4.90 6.60 8.21
N VAL A 98 5.67 5.56 8.52
CA VAL A 98 5.78 4.37 7.67
C VAL A 98 4.95 3.26 8.30
N SER A 99 3.97 2.70 7.59
CA SER A 99 3.29 1.50 8.09
C SER A 99 3.99 0.25 7.58
N ILE A 100 4.21 -0.74 8.45
CA ILE A 100 4.74 -2.07 8.08
C ILE A 100 3.71 -3.10 8.54
N TYR A 101 2.89 -3.57 7.60
CA TYR A 101 1.86 -4.56 7.88
C TYR A 101 1.59 -5.43 6.64
N VAL A 102 1.95 -6.71 6.71
CA VAL A 102 1.56 -7.70 5.71
C VAL A 102 0.08 -7.97 5.86
N ASN A 103 -0.75 -7.30 5.06
CA ASN A 103 -2.19 -7.40 5.17
C ASN A 103 -2.68 -8.73 4.60
N PRO A 104 -3.24 -9.65 5.40
CA PRO A 104 -3.62 -10.95 4.87
C PRO A 104 -4.86 -10.91 3.96
N THR A 105 -5.67 -9.84 3.99
CA THR A 105 -6.92 -9.76 3.21
C THR A 105 -6.72 -9.32 1.75
N GLN A 106 -5.50 -8.93 1.38
CA GLN A 106 -5.10 -8.66 -0.01
C GLN A 106 -4.27 -9.80 -0.61
N PHE A 107 -4.33 -10.98 0.00
CA PHE A 107 -3.77 -12.21 -0.56
C PHE A 107 -4.91 -13.17 -0.87
N GLY A 108 -4.89 -13.77 -2.05
CA GLY A 108 -5.75 -14.89 -2.40
C GLY A 108 -5.38 -16.16 -1.62
N VAL A 109 -6.29 -17.14 -1.59
CA VAL A 109 -6.12 -18.41 -0.84
C VAL A 109 -4.86 -19.18 -1.24
N HIS A 110 -4.43 -19.05 -2.50
CA HIS A 110 -3.25 -19.74 -3.06
C HIS A 110 -2.07 -18.79 -3.32
N GLU A 111 -2.11 -17.59 -2.74
CA GLU A 111 -1.02 -16.62 -2.89
C GLU A 111 0.06 -16.78 -1.82
N ASP A 112 1.12 -16.00 -1.96
CA ASP A 112 2.38 -16.09 -1.23
C ASP A 112 2.36 -15.50 0.18
N LEU A 113 1.23 -15.55 0.90
CA LEU A 113 1.11 -14.94 2.24
C LEU A 113 2.11 -15.54 3.24
N ASP A 114 2.21 -16.87 3.29
CA ASP A 114 3.05 -17.57 4.27
C ASP A 114 4.54 -17.40 3.98
N SER A 115 4.90 -17.29 2.70
CA SER A 115 6.27 -17.13 2.23
C SER A 115 6.71 -15.67 2.10
N TYR A 116 5.82 -14.70 2.33
CA TYR A 116 6.13 -13.27 2.20
C TYR A 116 7.30 -12.87 3.13
N PRO A 117 8.30 -12.09 2.68
CA PRO A 117 9.49 -11.84 3.47
C PRO A 117 9.18 -11.01 4.72
N LYS A 118 9.70 -11.46 5.88
CA LYS A 118 9.55 -10.79 7.18
C LYS A 118 10.92 -10.33 7.66
N THR A 119 11.26 -9.08 7.40
CA THR A 119 12.63 -8.53 7.51
C THR A 119 12.73 -7.38 8.51
N TRP A 120 12.08 -7.50 9.68
CA TRP A 120 11.93 -6.41 10.65
C TRP A 120 13.25 -5.67 10.97
N ASP A 121 14.32 -6.41 11.27
CA ASP A 121 15.61 -5.81 11.64
C ASP A 121 16.27 -5.06 10.47
N THR A 122 16.19 -5.63 9.26
CA THR A 122 16.67 -4.98 8.03
C THR A 122 15.86 -3.72 7.72
N ASP A 123 14.53 -3.80 7.82
CA ASP A 123 13.64 -2.66 7.59
C ASP A 123 13.96 -1.52 8.59
N CYS A 124 14.13 -1.85 9.88
CA CYS A 124 14.51 -0.88 10.92
C CYS A 124 15.87 -0.25 10.65
N LYS A 125 16.85 -1.04 10.19
CA LYS A 125 18.17 -0.53 9.80
C LYS A 125 18.06 0.46 8.65
N MET A 126 17.31 0.12 7.59
CA MET A 126 17.12 1.00 6.44
C MET A 126 16.42 2.30 6.81
N LEU A 127 15.40 2.25 7.67
CA LEU A 127 14.72 3.45 8.16
C LEU A 127 15.64 4.32 9.02
N ARG A 128 16.47 3.73 9.89
CA ARG A 128 17.48 4.48 10.65
C ARG A 128 18.47 5.18 9.73
N ASP A 129 19.02 4.44 8.77
CA ASP A 129 20.06 4.95 7.88
C ASP A 129 19.48 6.07 6.99
N LEU A 130 18.23 5.94 6.54
CA LEU A 130 17.51 6.99 5.82
C LEU A 130 17.18 8.21 6.71
N ASP A 131 16.76 8.03 7.97
CA ASP A 131 16.47 9.16 8.87
C ASP A 131 17.72 10.02 9.12
N ARG A 132 18.92 9.41 9.13
CA ARG A 132 20.20 10.12 9.19
C ARG A 132 20.48 10.90 7.91
N GLU A 133 20.29 10.28 6.75
CA GLU A 133 20.41 10.94 5.44
C GLU A 133 19.47 12.16 5.34
N LEU A 134 18.22 12.02 5.79
CA LEU A 134 17.26 13.11 5.81
C LEU A 134 17.67 14.22 6.79
N ALA A 135 18.22 13.89 7.95
CA ALA A 135 18.66 14.88 8.94
C ALA A 135 19.89 15.68 8.47
N GLU A 136 20.76 15.10 7.65
CA GLU A 136 21.87 15.80 6.99
C GLU A 136 21.35 16.82 5.96
N ASN A 137 20.18 16.56 5.39
CA ASN A 137 19.47 17.45 4.47
C ASN A 137 18.45 18.31 5.24
N GLY A 138 18.95 19.32 5.95
CA GLY A 138 18.22 20.09 6.98
C GLY A 138 16.90 20.77 6.58
N ASP A 139 16.51 20.74 5.31
CA ASP A 139 15.22 21.23 4.80
C ASP A 139 14.14 20.14 4.70
N MET A 140 14.49 18.87 4.94
CA MET A 140 13.54 17.75 4.88
C MET A 140 12.87 17.48 6.24
N GLY A 141 11.64 16.98 6.18
CA GLY A 141 11.00 16.32 7.32
C GLY A 141 11.75 15.06 7.75
N LYS A 142 11.27 14.43 8.82
CA LYS A 142 11.90 13.25 9.42
C LYS A 142 11.00 12.04 9.47
N ILE A 143 11.58 10.86 9.62
CA ILE A 143 10.82 9.66 9.92
C ILE A 143 10.43 9.74 11.39
N ALA A 144 9.16 10.04 11.67
CA ALA A 144 8.73 10.27 13.05
C ALA A 144 8.22 9.01 13.73
N ALA A 145 7.63 8.10 12.94
CA ALA A 145 7.05 6.88 13.47
C ALA A 145 6.98 5.74 12.46
N VAL A 146 7.04 4.51 12.98
CA VAL A 146 6.64 3.27 12.32
C VAL A 146 5.36 2.76 12.98
N PHE A 147 4.33 2.52 12.18
CA PHE A 147 3.14 1.80 12.62
C PHE A 147 3.21 0.35 12.16
N ALA A 148 3.43 -0.58 13.08
CA ALA A 148 3.61 -2.00 12.79
C ALA A 148 2.61 -2.88 13.55
N PRO A 149 1.29 -2.73 13.31
CA PRO A 149 0.26 -3.42 14.08
C PRO A 149 0.29 -4.94 13.87
N THR A 150 -0.31 -5.69 14.80
CA THR A 150 -0.67 -7.09 14.55
C THR A 150 -1.97 -7.20 13.76
N THR A 151 -2.29 -8.41 13.27
CA THR A 151 -3.56 -8.67 12.60
C THR A 151 -4.75 -8.41 13.52
N GLU A 152 -4.65 -8.74 14.81
CA GLU A 152 -5.69 -8.53 15.80
C GLU A 152 -5.91 -7.03 16.07
N THR A 153 -4.83 -6.24 16.12
CA THR A 153 -4.93 -4.78 16.21
C THR A 153 -5.64 -4.20 15.00
N MET A 154 -5.32 -4.69 13.80
CA MET A 154 -6.00 -4.22 12.59
C MET A 154 -7.44 -4.72 12.55
N TYR A 155 -7.72 -5.97 12.88
CA TYR A 155 -9.01 -6.63 12.76
C TYR A 155 -9.54 -7.10 14.12
N PRO A 156 -9.98 -6.15 14.99
CA PRO A 156 -10.38 -6.47 16.37
C PRO A 156 -11.64 -7.33 16.46
N SER A 157 -12.48 -7.34 15.42
CA SER A 157 -13.65 -8.22 15.31
C SER A 157 -13.35 -9.56 14.62
N GLY A 158 -12.07 -9.89 14.41
CA GLY A 158 -11.62 -11.03 13.63
C GLY A 158 -11.30 -10.69 12.19
N ARG A 159 -10.27 -11.35 11.64
CA ARG A 159 -9.84 -11.21 10.25
C ARG A 159 -10.87 -11.88 9.32
N PRO A 160 -11.40 -11.18 8.30
CA PRO A 160 -12.23 -11.84 7.28
C PRO A 160 -11.44 -12.89 6.50
N SER A 161 -12.12 -13.94 6.01
CA SER A 161 -11.50 -14.91 5.11
C SER A 161 -11.10 -14.26 3.78
N GLN A 162 -10.22 -14.93 3.03
CA GLN A 162 -9.73 -14.49 1.71
C GLN A 162 -10.70 -14.86 0.57
N GLU A 163 -11.83 -15.49 0.90
CA GLU A 163 -12.81 -15.93 -0.08
C GLU A 163 -13.56 -14.75 -0.70
N VAL A 164 -14.02 -14.93 -1.94
CA VAL A 164 -14.77 -13.88 -2.67
C VAL A 164 -16.04 -13.49 -1.91
N ASN A 165 -16.75 -14.46 -1.35
CA ASN A 165 -18.00 -14.29 -0.60
C ASN A 165 -17.80 -14.14 0.92
N ALA A 166 -16.56 -13.89 1.38
CA ALA A 166 -16.23 -13.69 2.78
C ALA A 166 -17.15 -12.68 3.47
N LYS A 167 -17.48 -12.93 4.74
CA LYS A 167 -18.28 -12.01 5.57
C LYS A 167 -17.36 -11.11 6.38
N GLY A 168 -17.68 -9.82 6.43
CA GLY A 168 -16.89 -8.81 7.12
C GLY A 168 -17.22 -7.40 6.63
N SER A 169 -16.54 -6.41 7.22
CA SER A 169 -16.58 -5.02 6.75
C SER A 169 -15.48 -4.82 5.71
N PHE A 170 -15.86 -4.39 4.52
CA PHE A 170 -14.96 -4.18 3.40
C PHE A 170 -15.24 -2.85 2.73
N VAL A 171 -14.21 -2.33 2.06
CA VAL A 171 -14.33 -1.25 1.07
C VAL A 171 -14.01 -1.85 -0.29
N THR A 172 -14.90 -1.64 -1.26
CA THR A 172 -14.72 -2.07 -2.65
C THR A 172 -14.95 -0.88 -3.56
N ILE A 173 -14.05 -0.68 -4.52
CA ILE A 173 -14.09 0.45 -5.45
C ILE A 173 -14.36 -0.10 -6.85
N THR A 174 -15.58 0.06 -7.33
CA THR A 174 -16.02 -0.45 -8.63
C THR A 174 -16.19 0.70 -9.64
N PRO A 175 -16.04 0.42 -10.95
CA PRO A 175 -15.60 -0.85 -11.54
C PRO A 175 -14.07 -1.05 -11.50
N VAL A 176 -13.28 -0.01 -11.24
CA VAL A 176 -11.81 0.00 -11.40
C VAL A 176 -11.06 -1.14 -10.69
N GLY A 177 -11.54 -1.58 -9.51
CA GLY A 177 -10.92 -2.68 -8.75
C GLY A 177 -11.25 -4.08 -9.27
N GLU A 178 -12.08 -4.21 -10.29
CA GLU A 178 -12.52 -5.49 -10.90
C GLU A 178 -11.89 -5.72 -12.29
N LEU A 179 -11.21 -4.72 -12.83
CA LEU A 179 -10.52 -4.78 -14.12
C LEU A 179 -9.08 -5.31 -13.95
N LEU A 180 -8.45 -5.74 -15.04
CA LEU A 180 -7.00 -6.05 -15.12
C LEU A 180 -6.49 -6.90 -13.94
N GLU A 181 -5.63 -6.36 -13.08
CA GLU A 181 -5.11 -7.05 -11.89
C GLU A 181 -6.22 -7.57 -10.97
N GLY A 182 -7.33 -6.83 -10.87
CA GLY A 182 -8.50 -7.22 -10.08
C GLY A 182 -9.26 -8.41 -10.67
N ALA A 183 -9.24 -8.57 -11.99
CA ALA A 183 -9.80 -9.73 -12.66
C ALA A 183 -8.93 -10.98 -12.45
N SER A 184 -7.60 -10.85 -12.58
CA SER A 184 -6.66 -11.95 -12.33
C SER A 184 -6.55 -12.31 -10.84
N ARG A 185 -6.80 -11.35 -9.94
CA ARG A 185 -6.70 -11.53 -8.48
C ARG A 185 -7.99 -11.08 -7.78
N PRO A 186 -9.05 -11.90 -7.85
CA PRO A 186 -10.30 -11.60 -7.18
C PRO A 186 -10.07 -11.25 -5.71
N THR A 187 -10.73 -10.21 -5.22
CA THR A 187 -10.63 -9.66 -3.85
C THR A 187 -9.37 -8.85 -3.52
N PHE A 188 -8.34 -8.83 -4.37
CA PHE A 188 -7.09 -8.11 -4.10
C PHE A 188 -7.33 -6.64 -3.73
N PHE A 189 -8.00 -5.90 -4.62
CA PHE A 189 -8.26 -4.48 -4.38
C PHE A 189 -9.29 -4.21 -3.29
N ARG A 190 -10.20 -5.14 -3.01
CA ARG A 190 -11.05 -5.07 -1.80
C ARG A 190 -10.19 -5.11 -0.54
N GLY A 191 -9.21 -5.99 -0.50
CA GLY A 191 -8.24 -6.07 0.59
C GLY A 191 -7.41 -4.79 0.75
N VAL A 192 -6.87 -4.28 -0.37
CA VAL A 192 -6.07 -3.05 -0.41
C VAL A 192 -6.88 -1.82 0.01
N ALA A 193 -8.07 -1.60 -0.57
CA ALA A 193 -8.92 -0.47 -0.23
C ALA A 193 -9.36 -0.53 1.24
N THR A 194 -9.70 -1.72 1.74
CA THR A 194 -10.08 -1.91 3.16
C THR A 194 -8.94 -1.56 4.11
N VAL A 195 -7.72 -2.04 3.86
CA VAL A 195 -6.59 -1.74 4.75
C VAL A 195 -6.16 -0.28 4.65
N CYS A 196 -6.17 0.32 3.45
CA CYS A 196 -5.86 1.73 3.27
C CYS A 196 -6.89 2.63 3.96
N MET A 197 -8.19 2.34 3.83
CA MET A 197 -9.25 3.03 4.57
C MET A 197 -8.98 3.01 6.08
N LYS A 198 -8.57 1.86 6.63
CA LYS A 198 -8.23 1.74 8.06
C LYS A 198 -7.00 2.58 8.41
N LEU A 199 -5.92 2.47 7.64
CA LEU A 199 -4.71 3.26 7.86
C LEU A 199 -4.98 4.77 7.79
N PHE A 200 -5.81 5.23 6.85
CA PHE A 200 -6.13 6.66 6.70
C PHE A 200 -6.95 7.15 7.89
N ASN A 201 -7.90 6.36 8.39
CA ASN A 201 -8.66 6.67 9.61
C ASN A 201 -7.83 6.55 10.91
N ILE A 202 -6.76 5.76 10.90
CA ILE A 202 -5.88 5.58 12.06
C ILE A 202 -4.85 6.73 12.12
N VAL A 203 -4.22 7.04 10.99
CA VAL A 203 -3.10 7.98 10.89
C VAL A 203 -3.56 9.41 10.61
N MET A 204 -4.68 9.59 9.89
CA MET A 204 -5.17 10.90 9.41
C MET A 204 -4.06 11.75 8.76
N PRO A 205 -3.42 11.26 7.68
CA PRO A 205 -2.31 11.98 7.05
C PRO A 205 -2.81 13.06 6.08
N GLU A 206 -2.11 14.19 6.00
CA GLU A 206 -2.35 15.20 4.96
C GLU A 206 -2.01 14.66 3.57
N ASN A 207 -0.94 13.87 3.46
CA ASN A 207 -0.50 13.25 2.21
C ASN A 207 -0.24 11.74 2.39
N VAL A 208 -0.60 10.94 1.40
CA VAL A 208 -0.26 9.51 1.35
C VAL A 208 0.50 9.18 0.06
N TYR A 209 1.56 8.39 0.19
CA TYR A 209 2.51 8.12 -0.89
C TYR A 209 2.45 6.67 -1.34
N PHE A 210 2.23 6.46 -2.64
CA PHE A 210 2.22 5.14 -3.28
C PHE A 210 3.14 5.12 -4.49
N GLY A 211 3.74 3.96 -4.77
CA GLY A 211 4.59 3.79 -5.95
C GLY A 211 3.77 3.58 -7.22
N GLN A 212 4.19 4.19 -8.32
CA GLN A 212 3.58 4.05 -9.64
C GLN A 212 3.59 2.59 -10.12
N LYS A 213 4.55 1.77 -9.69
CA LYS A 213 4.69 0.36 -10.07
C LYS A 213 3.36 -0.40 -9.97
N ASP A 214 2.60 -0.15 -8.91
CA ASP A 214 1.27 -0.72 -8.70
C ASP A 214 0.20 0.27 -9.25
N VAL A 215 0.27 0.62 -10.54
CA VAL A 215 -0.47 1.78 -11.09
C VAL A 215 -1.97 1.69 -10.87
N GLN A 216 -2.57 0.51 -11.05
CA GLN A 216 -3.99 0.31 -10.81
C GLN A 216 -4.35 0.49 -9.32
N GLN A 217 -3.47 0.11 -8.40
CA GLN A 217 -3.65 0.42 -6.98
C GLN A 217 -3.71 1.94 -6.77
N THR A 218 -2.83 2.70 -7.42
CA THR A 218 -2.86 4.16 -7.28
C THR A 218 -4.16 4.77 -7.79
N VAL A 219 -4.73 4.25 -8.90
CA VAL A 219 -6.02 4.71 -9.43
C VAL A 219 -7.17 4.31 -8.52
N VAL A 220 -7.20 3.08 -8.01
CA VAL A 220 -8.17 2.60 -7.00
C VAL A 220 -8.16 3.50 -5.76
N ILE A 221 -6.97 3.83 -5.24
CA ILE A 221 -6.84 4.66 -4.05
C ILE A 221 -7.21 6.12 -4.32
N LYS A 222 -6.82 6.71 -5.46
CA LYS A 222 -7.26 8.04 -5.87
C LYS A 222 -8.79 8.12 -5.96
N LYS A 223 -9.43 7.12 -6.57
CA LYS A 223 -10.89 7.02 -6.66
C LYS A 223 -11.53 6.84 -5.30
N MET A 224 -10.97 6.00 -4.41
CA MET A 224 -11.44 5.86 -3.03
C MET A 224 -11.40 7.19 -2.27
N VAL A 225 -10.28 7.92 -2.33
CA VAL A 225 -10.13 9.22 -1.67
C VAL A 225 -11.16 10.23 -2.17
N LYS A 226 -11.36 10.29 -3.50
CA LYS A 226 -12.36 11.16 -4.14
C LYS A 226 -13.79 10.79 -3.74
N ASP A 227 -14.18 9.53 -3.91
CA ASP A 227 -15.57 9.08 -3.76
C ASP A 227 -16.02 9.08 -2.30
N PHE A 228 -15.10 8.87 -1.35
CA PHE A 228 -15.38 8.95 0.09
C PHE A 228 -15.06 10.32 0.70
N CYS A 229 -14.78 11.33 -0.13
CA CYS A 229 -14.49 12.71 0.30
C CYS A 229 -13.41 12.77 1.39
N MET A 230 -12.35 11.98 1.25
CA MET A 230 -11.30 11.90 2.26
C MET A 230 -10.39 13.11 2.18
N ASP A 231 -10.13 13.73 3.34
CA ASP A 231 -9.22 14.88 3.46
C ASP A 231 -7.75 14.42 3.51
N THR A 232 -7.30 13.83 2.41
CA THR A 232 -5.91 13.38 2.21
C THR A 232 -5.55 13.45 0.74
N LYS A 233 -4.33 13.88 0.42
CA LYS A 233 -3.84 13.92 -0.96
C LYS A 233 -3.05 12.65 -1.29
N VAL A 234 -3.41 12.00 -2.39
CA VAL A 234 -2.66 10.84 -2.91
C VAL A 234 -1.52 11.33 -3.80
N VAL A 235 -0.28 11.06 -3.40
CA VAL A 235 0.94 11.35 -4.16
C VAL A 235 1.49 10.06 -4.73
N VAL A 236 1.82 10.07 -6.02
CA VAL A 236 2.35 8.90 -6.74
C VAL A 236 3.82 9.15 -7.07
N GLY A 237 4.71 8.32 -6.52
CA GLY A 237 6.14 8.36 -6.82
C GLY A 237 6.51 7.45 -7.97
N GLU A 238 7.49 7.83 -8.78
CA GLU A 238 7.94 7.06 -9.94
C GLU A 238 8.47 5.67 -9.57
N THR A 239 8.24 4.69 -10.45
CA THR A 239 8.76 3.33 -10.31
C THR A 239 10.29 3.35 -10.26
N GLN A 240 10.86 2.93 -9.14
CA GLN A 240 12.31 2.69 -9.04
C GLN A 240 12.67 1.36 -9.71
N ARG A 241 13.75 1.36 -10.48
CA ARG A 241 14.18 0.23 -11.31
C ARG A 241 15.60 -0.19 -10.94
N GLU A 242 15.90 -1.47 -11.07
CA GLU A 242 17.26 -1.99 -11.09
C GLU A 242 18.00 -1.48 -12.35
N PRO A 243 19.35 -1.55 -12.41
CA PRO A 243 20.12 -0.96 -13.52
C PRO A 243 19.76 -1.47 -14.92
N ASP A 244 19.19 -2.67 -15.01
CA ASP A 244 18.73 -3.29 -16.27
C ASP A 244 17.25 -3.01 -16.58
N GLY A 245 16.59 -2.15 -15.80
CA GLY A 245 15.20 -1.72 -16.03
C GLY A 245 14.15 -2.53 -15.27
N LEU A 246 14.50 -3.64 -14.60
CA LEU A 246 13.52 -4.40 -13.82
C LEU A 246 12.92 -3.52 -12.71
N ALA A 247 11.59 -3.43 -12.65
CA ALA A 247 10.90 -2.74 -11.56
C ALA A 247 11.25 -3.39 -10.21
N MET A 248 11.69 -2.58 -9.24
CA MET A 248 12.05 -3.10 -7.92
C MET A 248 10.83 -3.65 -7.20
N SER A 249 10.96 -4.85 -6.63
CA SER A 249 9.90 -5.53 -5.90
C SER A 249 10.48 -6.41 -4.82
N SER A 250 9.83 -6.50 -3.66
CA SER A 250 10.17 -7.49 -2.64
C SER A 250 10.05 -8.94 -3.16
N ARG A 251 9.28 -9.17 -4.22
CA ARG A 251 9.16 -10.48 -4.89
C ARG A 251 10.33 -10.86 -5.79
N ASN A 252 11.24 -9.93 -6.12
CA ASN A 252 12.38 -10.23 -7.00
C ASN A 252 13.33 -11.26 -6.37
N VAL A 253 13.37 -11.35 -5.03
CA VAL A 253 14.19 -12.33 -4.28
C VAL A 253 13.80 -13.79 -4.57
N TYR A 254 12.60 -14.03 -5.11
CA TYR A 254 12.14 -15.37 -5.45
C TYR A 254 12.62 -15.83 -6.82
N LEU A 255 13.20 -14.98 -7.68
CA LEU A 255 13.49 -15.32 -9.08
C LEU A 255 14.69 -16.26 -9.22
N GLY A 256 15.71 -16.12 -8.37
CA GLY A 256 17.01 -16.77 -8.59
C GLY A 256 17.72 -16.25 -9.84
N ALA A 257 18.96 -16.69 -10.04
CA ALA A 257 19.84 -16.12 -11.06
C ALA A 257 19.29 -16.26 -12.49
N ARG A 258 18.77 -17.43 -12.85
CA ARG A 258 18.32 -17.72 -14.23
C ARG A 258 17.09 -16.92 -14.62
N ARG A 259 16.04 -16.96 -13.78
CA ARG A 259 14.78 -16.25 -14.08
C ARG A 259 14.93 -14.74 -13.92
N ARG A 260 15.84 -14.28 -13.04
CA ARG A 260 16.14 -12.85 -12.91
C ARG A 260 16.63 -12.24 -14.22
N LYS A 261 17.43 -12.96 -15.02
CA LYS A 261 17.87 -12.49 -16.35
C LYS A 261 16.72 -12.30 -17.33
N MET A 262 15.64 -13.06 -17.20
CA MET A 262 14.45 -12.96 -18.05
C MET A 262 13.41 -11.97 -17.50
N ALA A 263 13.57 -11.50 -16.25
CA ALA A 263 12.57 -10.68 -15.56
C ALA A 263 12.33 -9.32 -16.23
N THR A 264 13.27 -8.84 -17.06
CA THR A 264 13.10 -7.61 -17.84
C THR A 264 12.15 -7.76 -19.02
N ALA A 265 11.77 -8.99 -19.41
CA ALA A 265 10.93 -9.24 -20.58
C ALA A 265 9.64 -8.41 -20.57
N LEU A 266 8.98 -8.28 -19.41
CA LEU A 266 7.79 -7.43 -19.29
C LEU A 266 8.09 -5.95 -19.55
N HIS A 267 9.19 -5.44 -18.99
CA HIS A 267 9.60 -4.06 -19.22
C HIS A 267 9.91 -3.82 -20.70
N ASP A 268 10.62 -4.74 -21.34
CA ASP A 268 11.00 -4.65 -22.76
C ASP A 268 9.76 -4.65 -23.67
N MET A 269 8.77 -5.48 -23.38
CA MET A 269 7.48 -5.48 -24.09
C MET A 269 6.76 -4.14 -23.97
N LEU A 270 6.69 -3.56 -22.76
CA LEU A 270 6.06 -2.26 -22.53
C LEU A 270 6.84 -1.13 -23.23
N LYS A 271 8.18 -1.19 -23.24
CA LYS A 271 9.04 -0.24 -23.95
C LYS A 271 8.84 -0.29 -25.47
N THR A 272 8.62 -1.48 -26.04
CA THR A 272 8.25 -1.64 -27.45
C THR A 272 6.96 -0.87 -27.75
N ALA A 273 5.90 -1.08 -26.95
CA ALA A 273 4.64 -0.36 -27.11
C ALA A 273 4.79 1.16 -26.91
N GLU A 274 5.57 1.61 -25.92
CA GLU A 274 5.87 3.03 -25.69
C GLU A 274 6.59 3.66 -26.89
N SER A 275 7.55 2.95 -27.50
CA SER A 275 8.27 3.47 -28.67
C SER A 275 7.36 3.70 -29.88
N ILE A 276 6.35 2.83 -30.05
CA ILE A 276 5.35 2.96 -31.12
C ILE A 276 4.44 4.16 -30.85
N TYR A 277 4.05 4.37 -29.59
CA TYR A 277 3.33 5.58 -29.18
C TYR A 277 4.14 6.85 -29.49
N ALA A 278 5.43 6.85 -29.14
CA ALA A 278 6.33 7.97 -29.41
C ALA A 278 6.52 8.23 -30.92
N ALA A 279 6.42 7.19 -31.75
CA ALA A 279 6.45 7.28 -33.22
C ALA A 279 5.11 7.69 -33.86
N GLY A 280 4.06 7.90 -33.07
CA GLY A 280 2.76 8.37 -33.55
C GLY A 280 1.64 7.32 -33.56
N GLY A 281 1.92 6.07 -33.15
CA GLY A 281 0.89 5.04 -33.01
C GLY A 281 -0.13 5.40 -31.93
N ARG A 282 -1.41 5.13 -32.19
CA ARG A 282 -2.52 5.48 -31.28
C ARG A 282 -3.51 4.36 -31.04
N SER A 283 -3.60 3.42 -31.98
CA SER A 283 -4.49 2.28 -31.80
C SER A 283 -3.87 1.25 -30.86
N ARG A 284 -4.72 0.55 -30.11
CA ARG A 284 -4.31 -0.54 -29.24
C ARG A 284 -3.54 -1.61 -30.00
N ASP A 285 -3.98 -1.95 -31.21
CA ASP A 285 -3.37 -3.02 -32.00
C ASP A 285 -1.97 -2.63 -32.47
N ASP A 286 -1.74 -1.35 -32.84
CA ASP A 286 -0.41 -0.85 -33.18
C ASP A 286 0.57 -1.04 -32.04
N LEU A 287 0.14 -0.73 -30.81
CA LEU A 287 1.01 -0.75 -29.63
C LEU A 287 1.20 -2.18 -29.08
N LEU A 288 0.12 -2.95 -28.95
CA LEU A 288 0.16 -4.22 -28.23
C LEU A 288 0.59 -5.40 -29.11
N SER A 289 0.30 -5.39 -30.40
CA SER A 289 0.67 -6.52 -31.28
C SER A 289 2.18 -6.76 -31.33
N PRO A 290 3.03 -5.73 -31.51
CA PRO A 290 4.49 -5.92 -31.51
C PRO A 290 5.04 -6.31 -30.14
N ALA A 291 4.47 -5.77 -29.05
CA ALA A 291 4.83 -6.17 -27.68
C ALA A 291 4.54 -7.65 -27.41
N LEU A 292 3.36 -8.14 -27.82
CA LEU A 292 3.00 -9.55 -27.67
C LEU A 292 3.81 -10.47 -28.59
N GLU A 293 4.16 -10.02 -29.79
CA GLU A 293 5.02 -10.79 -30.70
C GLU A 293 6.44 -10.94 -30.12
N GLN A 294 6.96 -9.88 -29.48
CA GLN A 294 8.22 -9.97 -28.74
C GLN A 294 8.18 -11.05 -27.65
N ALA A 295 7.07 -11.16 -26.91
CA ALA A 295 6.87 -12.23 -25.92
C ALA A 295 6.98 -13.63 -26.56
N LYS A 296 6.29 -13.84 -27.68
CA LYS A 296 6.30 -15.12 -28.40
C LYS A 296 7.69 -15.49 -28.89
N MET A 297 8.41 -14.54 -29.48
CA MET A 297 9.78 -14.77 -29.94
C MET A 297 10.72 -15.15 -28.78
N LEU A 298 10.60 -14.50 -27.62
CA LEU A 298 11.37 -14.85 -26.44
C LEU A 298 11.06 -16.28 -25.97
N LEU A 299 9.79 -16.65 -25.90
CA LEU A 299 9.38 -18.02 -25.51
C LEU A 299 9.85 -19.07 -26.52
N MET A 300 9.76 -18.79 -27.83
CA MET A 300 10.29 -19.68 -28.87
C MET A 300 11.81 -19.87 -28.75
N ALA A 301 12.55 -18.79 -28.46
CA ALA A 301 14.00 -18.88 -28.22
C ALA A 301 14.31 -19.73 -26.97
N GLN A 302 13.54 -19.58 -25.89
CA GLN A 302 13.67 -20.40 -24.69
C GLN A 302 13.37 -21.89 -24.94
N GLN A 303 12.40 -22.19 -25.81
CA GLN A 303 12.08 -23.58 -26.18
C GLN A 303 13.21 -24.28 -26.95
N GLN A 304 14.07 -23.53 -27.63
CA GLN A 304 15.25 -24.08 -28.32
C GLN A 304 16.41 -24.39 -27.36
N LEU A 305 16.37 -23.88 -26.13
CA LEU A 305 17.38 -24.16 -25.11
C LEU A 305 17.13 -25.52 -24.43
N LYS A 306 18.19 -26.06 -23.83
CA LYS A 306 18.12 -27.23 -22.96
C LYS A 306 17.36 -26.92 -21.67
N LEU A 307 16.79 -27.93 -21.01
CA LEU A 307 15.99 -27.76 -19.79
C LEU A 307 16.78 -27.08 -18.67
N GLU A 308 18.09 -27.28 -18.63
CA GLU A 308 19.02 -26.73 -17.64
C GLU A 308 19.29 -25.23 -17.83
N GLU A 309 18.95 -24.68 -19.00
CA GLU A 309 19.19 -23.28 -19.36
C GLU A 309 17.88 -22.52 -19.58
N ARG A 310 16.78 -23.24 -19.81
CA ARG A 310 15.47 -22.68 -20.12
C ARG A 310 14.85 -21.93 -18.94
N VAL A 311 14.16 -20.84 -19.25
CA VAL A 311 13.24 -20.10 -18.39
C VAL A 311 11.91 -19.99 -19.12
N ASN A 312 10.81 -20.40 -18.45
CA ASN A 312 9.46 -20.22 -18.96
C ASN A 312 8.71 -19.14 -18.18
N PHE A 313 7.86 -18.39 -18.88
CA PHE A 313 6.92 -17.45 -18.28
C PHE A 313 5.60 -17.45 -19.05
N GLU A 314 4.54 -17.05 -18.36
CA GLU A 314 3.20 -16.87 -18.93
C GLU A 314 2.87 -15.38 -18.92
N VAL A 315 2.34 -14.86 -20.03
CA VAL A 315 1.74 -13.51 -20.04
C VAL A 315 0.33 -13.63 -19.48
N ASP A 316 0.08 -13.04 -18.31
CA ASP A 316 -1.26 -12.99 -17.70
C ASP A 316 -2.10 -11.94 -18.44
N TYR A 317 -1.58 -10.72 -18.54
CA TYR A 317 -2.13 -9.69 -19.42
C TYR A 317 -1.07 -8.68 -19.85
N ILE A 318 -1.34 -8.03 -20.98
CA ILE A 318 -0.78 -6.73 -21.36
C ILE A 318 -1.96 -5.88 -21.83
N SER A 319 -2.05 -4.66 -21.32
CA SER A 319 -3.21 -3.80 -21.48
C SER A 319 -2.81 -2.37 -21.81
N LEU A 320 -3.64 -1.74 -22.64
CA LEU A 320 -3.70 -0.30 -22.86
C LEU A 320 -5.03 0.20 -22.27
N ALA A 321 -4.97 1.07 -21.28
CA ALA A 321 -6.13 1.51 -20.51
C ALA A 321 -6.17 3.02 -20.29
N ASP A 322 -7.37 3.55 -20.08
CA ASP A 322 -7.61 4.93 -19.68
C ASP A 322 -6.95 5.22 -18.30
N PRO A 323 -6.24 6.35 -18.15
CA PRO A 323 -5.45 6.63 -16.95
C PRO A 323 -6.29 6.91 -15.69
N GLU A 324 -7.58 7.21 -15.84
CA GLU A 324 -8.49 7.52 -14.74
C GLU A 324 -9.44 6.35 -14.41
N THR A 325 -9.93 5.64 -15.42
CA THR A 325 -10.92 4.56 -15.23
C THR A 325 -10.30 3.17 -15.20
N MET A 326 -9.10 3.00 -15.76
CA MET A 326 -8.46 1.71 -16.06
C MET A 326 -9.27 0.82 -17.02
N GLU A 327 -10.28 1.37 -17.69
CA GLU A 327 -10.99 0.67 -18.76
C GLU A 327 -10.10 0.57 -19.99
N GLU A 328 -10.08 -0.61 -20.62
CA GLU A 328 -9.28 -0.83 -21.81
C GLU A 328 -9.82 -0.01 -22.97
N THR A 329 -8.92 0.69 -23.67
CA THR A 329 -9.29 1.54 -24.81
C THR A 329 -8.77 0.96 -26.12
N LYS A 330 -9.51 1.20 -27.21
CA LYS A 330 -9.08 0.83 -28.57
C LYS A 330 -8.17 1.88 -29.19
N GLU A 331 -8.35 3.14 -28.78
CA GLU A 331 -7.63 4.30 -29.26
C GLU A 331 -7.21 5.16 -28.06
N ILE A 332 -6.08 5.83 -28.18
CA ILE A 332 -5.58 6.74 -27.15
C ILE A 332 -6.20 8.13 -27.34
N ASP A 333 -6.82 8.65 -26.29
CA ASP A 333 -7.16 10.08 -26.21
C ASP A 333 -5.88 10.88 -25.96
N GLU A 334 -5.42 11.60 -26.98
CA GLU A 334 -4.16 12.36 -26.95
C GLU A 334 -4.14 13.51 -25.93
N THR A 335 -5.31 13.93 -25.42
CA THR A 335 -5.42 14.95 -24.37
C THR A 335 -5.24 14.37 -22.96
N LYS A 336 -5.42 13.05 -22.80
CA LYS A 336 -5.29 12.33 -21.53
C LYS A 336 -4.07 11.44 -21.46
N GLY A 337 -3.61 10.95 -22.61
CA GLY A 337 -2.63 9.87 -22.66
C GLY A 337 -3.28 8.51 -22.34
N ALA A 338 -2.47 7.56 -21.87
CA ALA A 338 -2.92 6.21 -21.53
C ALA A 338 -1.97 5.51 -20.56
N ILE A 339 -2.38 4.37 -20.01
CA ILE A 339 -1.54 3.49 -19.21
C ILE A 339 -1.31 2.20 -19.99
N LEU A 340 -0.04 1.91 -20.27
CA LEU A 340 0.40 0.56 -20.62
C LEU A 340 0.71 -0.19 -19.32
N SER A 341 0.11 -1.34 -19.11
CA SER A 341 0.39 -2.18 -17.94
C SER A 341 0.38 -3.65 -18.31
N GLY A 342 1.09 -4.46 -17.55
CA GLY A 342 1.07 -5.90 -17.77
C GLY A 342 1.49 -6.68 -16.54
N ALA A 343 1.23 -7.98 -16.63
CA ALA A 343 1.66 -8.95 -15.65
C ALA A 343 2.18 -10.20 -16.36
N ILE A 344 3.31 -10.72 -15.90
CA ILE A 344 3.85 -12.01 -16.32
C ILE A 344 4.05 -12.91 -15.11
N LYS A 345 3.86 -14.21 -15.29
CA LYS A 345 4.14 -15.22 -14.28
C LYS A 345 5.38 -16.01 -14.68
N MET A 346 6.49 -15.76 -14.00
CA MET A 346 7.70 -16.57 -14.12
C MET A 346 7.47 -17.93 -13.49
N LEU A 347 7.58 -19.00 -14.28
CA LEU A 347 7.42 -20.35 -13.78
C LEU A 347 8.70 -20.82 -13.06
N PRO A 348 8.62 -21.84 -12.19
CA PRO A 348 9.81 -22.51 -11.65
C PRO A 348 10.70 -23.06 -12.77
N VAL A 349 12.00 -23.17 -12.51
CA VAL A 349 12.92 -23.78 -13.48
C VAL A 349 12.63 -25.28 -13.63
N GLU A 350 12.75 -25.81 -14.85
CA GLU A 350 12.37 -27.20 -15.17
C GLU A 350 13.42 -28.24 -14.73
N SER A 351 14.71 -27.92 -14.89
CA SER A 351 15.84 -28.78 -14.54
C SER A 351 16.86 -27.97 -13.73
N PRO A 352 16.65 -27.78 -12.41
CA PRO A 352 17.59 -27.07 -11.54
C PRO A 352 18.90 -27.85 -11.40
N GLN A 353 20.03 -27.15 -11.51
CA GLN A 353 21.36 -27.76 -11.31
C GLN A 353 21.79 -27.73 -9.85
N GLU A 354 22.70 -28.63 -9.47
CA GLU A 354 23.26 -28.63 -8.11
C GLU A 354 23.96 -27.29 -7.81
N GLY A 355 23.60 -26.67 -6.69
CA GLY A 355 24.12 -25.36 -6.28
C GLY A 355 23.56 -24.16 -7.06
N GLU A 356 22.59 -24.35 -7.96
CA GLU A 356 21.96 -23.25 -8.67
C GLU A 356 21.16 -22.35 -7.72
N ASP A 357 21.33 -21.03 -7.86
CA ASP A 357 20.48 -20.06 -7.16
C ASP A 357 19.08 -20.03 -7.78
N LEU A 358 18.14 -20.70 -7.12
CA LEU A 358 16.73 -20.74 -7.49
C LEU A 358 15.92 -19.57 -6.92
N GLY A 359 16.53 -18.75 -6.05
CA GLY A 359 15.87 -17.74 -5.24
C GLY A 359 15.29 -18.32 -3.94
N VAL A 360 14.70 -17.43 -3.15
CA VAL A 360 14.11 -17.77 -1.84
C VAL A 360 12.99 -18.81 -2.00
N ALA A 361 12.82 -19.66 -0.98
CA ALA A 361 11.77 -20.68 -0.91
C ALA A 361 11.78 -21.68 -2.09
N GLY A 362 12.96 -21.97 -2.65
CA GLY A 362 13.10 -22.91 -3.77
C GLY A 362 12.61 -22.36 -5.11
N GLY A 363 12.34 -21.06 -5.19
CA GLY A 363 11.95 -20.41 -6.43
C GLY A 363 10.52 -20.72 -6.89
N PRO A 364 9.50 -20.38 -6.09
CA PRO A 364 8.10 -20.57 -6.48
C PRO A 364 7.76 -19.77 -7.75
N PRO A 365 6.59 -20.02 -8.39
CA PRO A 365 6.11 -19.14 -9.45
C PRO A 365 6.03 -17.69 -8.96
N VAL A 366 6.60 -16.75 -9.73
CA VAL A 366 6.66 -15.33 -9.36
C VAL A 366 5.85 -14.52 -10.35
N ARG A 367 4.82 -13.83 -9.88
CA ARG A 367 4.04 -12.92 -10.71
C ARG A 367 4.63 -11.51 -10.62
N LEU A 368 5.18 -11.04 -11.74
CA LEU A 368 5.76 -9.71 -11.90
C LEU A 368 4.74 -8.80 -12.58
N ILE A 369 4.71 -7.54 -12.17
CA ILE A 369 3.89 -6.49 -12.78
C ILE A 369 4.77 -5.29 -13.11
N ASP A 370 4.42 -4.58 -14.17
CA ASP A 370 5.05 -3.31 -14.54
C ASP A 370 4.07 -2.46 -15.36
N ASN A 371 4.39 -1.17 -15.50
CA ASN A 371 3.61 -0.23 -16.29
C ASN A 371 4.45 0.93 -16.83
N ILE A 372 3.90 1.60 -17.84
CA ILE A 372 4.38 2.85 -18.40
C ILE A 372 3.17 3.78 -18.57
N ILE A 373 3.30 5.02 -18.09
CA ILE A 373 2.30 6.07 -18.31
C ILE A 373 2.68 6.80 -19.60
N LEU A 374 1.83 6.67 -20.62
CA LEU A 374 1.92 7.44 -21.86
C LEU A 374 1.34 8.83 -21.59
N LYS A 375 2.18 9.86 -21.64
CA LYS A 375 1.77 11.24 -21.35
C LYS A 375 0.94 11.81 -22.51
N PRO A 376 -0.02 12.73 -22.24
CA PRO A 376 -0.70 13.49 -23.28
C PRO A 376 0.28 14.16 -24.24
N VAL A 377 -0.07 14.18 -25.53
CA VAL A 377 0.69 14.88 -26.58
C VAL A 377 -0.04 16.11 -27.10
N LYS A 378 -1.33 16.26 -26.78
CA LYS A 378 -2.13 17.46 -27.02
C LYS A 378 -2.50 18.08 -25.67
N SER A 379 -2.43 19.40 -25.60
CA SER A 379 -2.76 20.20 -24.41
C SER A 379 -4.23 20.58 -24.37
#